data_AF-A0A940U912-F1
#
_entry.id   AF-A0A940U912-F1
#
_cell.length_a   1.000
_cell.length_b   1.000
_cell.length_c   1.000
_cell.angle_alpha   90.00
_cell.angle_beta   90.00
_cell.angle_gamma   90.00
#
_symmetry.space_group_name_H-M   'P 1'
#
loop_
_entity.id
_entity.type
_entity.pdbx_description
1 polymer ?
#
loop_
_entity_poly.entity_id
_entity_poly.type
_entity_poly.pdbx_seq_one_letter_code
_entity_poly.pdbx_strand_id
1 'polypeptide(L)'
;GPCFFSADKIDFLIETSHPLFPFPEVKVTAVERRIGEIVAFLIPDHATIEIGVGNLPGAILQQLEGKRDLGIHSGMLSDPMINLVDKGVITNRKKNLFPGKLVAGELFGSEKLFRFAHENESVEIHPARVTHNPRLLGRLQNNRFDGHGRKRQNLTHRLQLPQRHPGDFAPVHG
;
A
#
# COMPACT_ATOMS: atom_id res chain seq x y z
N GLY A 1 -12.83 5.74 -8.09
CA GLY A 1 -12.04 6.99 -7.99
C GLY A 1 -12.13 7.78 -9.30
N PRO A 2 -11.57 8.99 -9.40
CA PRO A 2 -11.61 9.84 -10.60
C PRO A 2 -10.66 9.33 -11.71
N CYS A 3 -10.85 8.10 -12.18
CA CYS A 3 -10.00 7.41 -13.16
C CYS A 3 -10.67 7.31 -14.52
N PHE A 4 -11.28 8.41 -14.96
CA PHE A 4 -11.98 8.50 -16.24
C PHE A 4 -11.55 9.78 -16.94
N PHE A 5 -11.35 9.69 -18.25
CA PHE A 5 -11.16 10.82 -19.14
C PHE A 5 -12.11 10.65 -20.32
N SER A 6 -12.55 11.77 -20.87
CA SER A 6 -13.43 11.77 -22.03
C SER A 6 -12.61 11.52 -23.30
N ALA A 7 -13.22 10.86 -24.29
CA ALA A 7 -12.53 10.41 -25.51
C ALA A 7 -12.01 11.59 -26.36
N ASP A 8 -12.64 12.76 -26.28
CA ASP A 8 -12.18 14.00 -26.93
C ASP A 8 -10.82 14.50 -26.42
N LYS A 9 -10.33 13.97 -25.30
CA LYS A 9 -8.99 14.27 -24.76
C LYS A 9 -7.88 13.36 -25.28
N ILE A 10 -8.18 12.48 -26.24
CA ILE A 10 -7.26 11.49 -26.79
C ILE A 10 -6.92 11.90 -28.24
N ASP A 11 -5.67 12.30 -28.49
CA ASP A 11 -5.21 12.63 -29.85
C ASP A 11 -5.10 11.39 -30.74
N PHE A 12 -4.66 10.25 -30.17
CA PHE A 12 -4.49 8.97 -30.87
C PHE A 12 -4.87 7.80 -29.96
N LEU A 13 -5.59 6.82 -30.50
CA LEU A 13 -5.97 5.58 -29.82
C LEU A 13 -5.48 4.38 -30.62
N ILE A 14 -4.79 3.45 -29.95
CA ILE A 14 -4.37 2.17 -30.51
C ILE A 14 -4.91 1.07 -29.60
N GLU A 15 -5.79 0.23 -30.13
CA GLU A 15 -6.35 -0.90 -29.39
C GLU A 15 -5.38 -2.08 -29.38
N THR A 16 -5.13 -2.63 -28.19
CA THR A 16 -4.33 -3.84 -28.00
C THR A 16 -4.95 -4.72 -26.92
N SER A 17 -4.63 -6.01 -26.94
CA SER A 17 -5.05 -6.96 -25.90
C SER A 17 -3.90 -7.92 -25.60
N HIS A 18 -3.32 -7.76 -24.42
CA HIS A 18 -2.31 -8.66 -23.90
C HIS A 18 -2.42 -8.72 -22.37
N PRO A 19 -1.92 -9.78 -21.72
CA PRO A 19 -1.88 -9.84 -20.27
C PRO A 19 -1.13 -8.65 -19.67
N LEU A 20 -1.56 -8.22 -18.49
CA LEU A 20 -0.80 -7.27 -17.68
C LEU A 20 0.48 -7.94 -17.18
N PHE A 21 1.56 -7.18 -17.10
CA PHE A 21 2.82 -7.69 -16.56
C PHE A 21 2.67 -7.87 -15.03
N PRO A 22 2.75 -9.09 -14.49
CA PRO A 22 2.56 -9.30 -13.07
C PRO A 22 3.75 -8.78 -12.28
N PHE A 23 3.48 -8.22 -11.10
CA PHE A 23 4.55 -7.93 -10.16
C PHE A 23 5.13 -9.24 -9.61
N PRO A 24 6.47 -9.39 -9.55
CA PRO A 24 7.09 -10.63 -9.10
C PRO A 24 6.70 -10.95 -7.65
N GLU A 25 6.57 -12.25 -7.38
CA GLU A 25 6.25 -12.73 -6.06
C GLU A 25 7.34 -12.32 -5.05
N VAL A 26 6.88 -11.93 -3.88
CA VAL A 26 7.70 -11.45 -2.79
C VAL A 26 8.26 -12.64 -1.99
N LYS A 27 9.59 -12.82 -1.96
CA LYS A 27 10.25 -13.87 -1.17
C LYS A 27 10.74 -13.31 0.16
N VAL A 28 10.01 -13.59 1.24
CA VAL A 28 10.33 -13.15 2.61
C VAL A 28 11.44 -14.03 3.20
N THR A 29 12.59 -13.45 3.54
CA THR A 29 13.66 -14.15 4.27
C THR A 29 13.42 -14.09 5.79
N ALA A 30 14.27 -14.79 6.55
CA ALA A 30 14.25 -14.72 8.02
C ALA A 30 14.49 -13.29 8.54
N VAL A 31 15.30 -12.48 7.84
CA VAL A 31 15.59 -11.09 8.23
C VAL A 31 14.35 -10.23 8.05
N GLU A 32 13.70 -10.24 6.88
CA GLU A 32 12.48 -9.44 6.69
C GLU A 32 11.34 -9.92 7.59
N ARG A 33 11.22 -11.22 7.86
CA ARG A 33 10.25 -11.75 8.83
C ARG A 33 10.46 -11.14 10.20
N ARG A 34 11.71 -11.14 10.69
CA ARG A 34 12.02 -10.59 12.01
C ARG A 34 11.74 -9.09 12.10
N ILE A 35 12.06 -8.33 11.05
CA ILE A 35 11.71 -6.91 10.99
C ILE A 35 10.19 -6.74 10.94
N GLY A 36 9.49 -7.57 10.16
CA GLY A 36 8.03 -7.60 10.06
C GLY A 36 7.34 -7.78 11.41
N GLU A 37 7.80 -8.73 12.22
CA GLU A 37 7.28 -8.98 13.58
C GLU A 37 7.40 -7.74 14.48
N ILE A 38 8.57 -7.09 14.47
CA ILE A 38 8.84 -5.89 15.26
C ILE A 38 7.94 -4.75 14.82
N VAL A 39 7.81 -4.52 13.51
CA VAL A 39 6.95 -3.45 12.97
C VAL A 39 5.47 -3.72 13.25
N ALA A 40 5.01 -4.96 13.06
CA ALA A 40 3.63 -5.35 13.32
C ALA A 40 3.23 -5.20 14.79
N PHE A 41 4.16 -5.40 15.73
CA PHE A 41 3.94 -5.14 17.15
C PHE A 41 3.59 -3.66 17.40
N LEU A 42 4.25 -2.74 16.69
CA LEU A 42 4.04 -1.31 16.86
C LEU A 42 2.70 -0.84 16.28
N ILE A 43 2.15 -1.53 15.27
CA ILE A 43 0.93 -1.11 14.58
C ILE A 43 -0.29 -1.40 15.47
N PRO A 44 -1.05 -0.39 15.94
CA PRO A 44 -2.25 -0.66 16.74
C PRO A 44 -3.41 -1.18 15.86
N ASP A 45 -4.42 -1.76 16.51
CA ASP A 45 -5.72 -1.97 15.85
C ASP A 45 -6.28 -0.63 15.33
N HIS A 46 -7.10 -0.70 14.29
CA HIS A 46 -7.72 0.48 13.65
C HIS A 46 -6.76 1.44 12.95
N ALA A 47 -5.47 1.09 12.86
CA ALA A 47 -4.48 1.91 12.18
C ALA A 47 -4.77 2.05 10.69
N THR A 48 -4.43 3.21 10.12
CA THR A 48 -4.42 3.39 8.67
C THR A 48 -2.99 3.34 8.16
N ILE A 49 -2.74 2.47 7.17
CA ILE A 49 -1.40 2.08 6.75
C ILE A 49 -1.11 2.62 5.35
N GLU A 50 0.05 3.28 5.24
CA GLU A 50 0.75 3.51 3.98
C GLU A 50 1.94 2.54 3.96
N ILE A 51 2.06 1.75 2.89
CA ILE A 51 3.16 0.80 2.77
C ILE A 51 3.42 0.50 1.29
N GLY A 52 4.71 0.39 0.93
CA GLY A 52 5.14 0.10 -0.44
C GLY A 52 4.99 -1.38 -0.81
N VAL A 53 5.71 -1.78 -1.86
CA VAL A 53 5.78 -3.17 -2.37
C VAL A 53 7.17 -3.77 -2.19
N GLY A 54 7.28 -5.09 -2.19
CA GLY A 54 8.54 -5.85 -2.07
C GLY A 54 8.64 -6.70 -0.79
N ASN A 55 9.82 -7.30 -0.59
CA ASN A 55 10.11 -8.28 0.49
C ASN A 55 9.73 -7.80 1.88
N LEU A 56 10.22 -6.63 2.28
CA LEU A 56 9.95 -6.12 3.62
C LEU A 56 8.49 -5.70 3.81
N PRO A 57 7.86 -4.92 2.91
CA PRO A 57 6.42 -4.66 2.98
C PRO A 57 5.56 -5.91 3.05
N GLY A 58 5.85 -6.91 2.22
CA GLY A 58 5.14 -8.19 2.22
C GLY A 58 5.30 -8.92 3.55
N ALA A 59 6.50 -8.93 4.13
CA ALA A 59 6.76 -9.52 5.45
C ALA A 59 5.97 -8.83 6.56
N ILE A 60 5.91 -7.49 6.55
CA ILE A 60 5.12 -6.71 7.51
C ILE A 60 3.64 -7.10 7.39
N LEU A 61 3.07 -7.10 6.18
CA LEU A 61 1.66 -7.43 5.94
C LEU A 61 1.32 -8.86 6.40
N GLN A 62 2.21 -9.84 6.21
CA GLN A 62 2.03 -11.21 6.71
C GLN A 62 1.91 -11.28 8.24
N GLN A 63 2.49 -10.32 8.97
CA GLN A 63 2.42 -10.27 10.44
C GLN A 63 1.20 -9.49 10.97
N LEU A 64 0.32 -8.97 10.09
CA LEU A 64 -0.85 -8.20 10.49
C LEU A 64 -2.15 -9.01 10.60
N GLU A 65 -2.13 -10.32 10.35
CA GLU A 65 -3.35 -11.15 10.31
C GLU A 65 -4.16 -11.13 11.63
N GLY A 66 -3.50 -10.89 12.77
CA GLY A 66 -4.15 -10.78 14.07
C GLY A 66 -4.71 -9.38 14.40
N LYS A 67 -4.52 -8.39 13.53
CA LYS A 67 -5.01 -7.02 13.74
C LYS A 67 -6.48 -6.89 13.36
N ARG A 68 -7.13 -5.85 13.87
CA ARG A 68 -8.53 -5.56 13.60
C ARG A 68 -8.71 -4.22 12.94
N ASP A 69 -9.54 -4.18 11.90
CA ASP A 69 -10.08 -2.96 11.32
C ASP A 69 -9.07 -1.96 10.80
N LEU A 70 -8.03 -2.50 10.19
CA LEU A 70 -7.02 -1.69 9.53
C LEU A 70 -7.62 -0.93 8.34
N GLY A 71 -7.06 0.23 8.08
CA GLY A 71 -7.29 1.04 6.89
C GLY A 71 -6.07 1.07 5.98
N ILE A 72 -6.30 1.33 4.69
CA ILE A 72 -5.25 1.55 3.69
C ILE A 72 -5.43 2.92 3.05
N HIS A 73 -4.37 3.71 3.10
CA HIS A 73 -4.19 4.93 2.31
C HIS A 73 -2.73 4.94 1.87
N SER A 74 -2.46 4.40 0.68
CA SER A 74 -1.11 4.12 0.22
C SER A 74 -0.85 4.75 -1.15
N GLY A 75 0.40 4.80 -1.59
CA GLY A 75 0.72 5.04 -3.00
C GLY A 75 0.33 3.85 -3.89
N MET A 76 0.45 2.63 -3.36
CA MET A 76 0.32 1.39 -4.12
C MET A 76 -0.58 0.39 -3.37
N LEU A 77 -1.46 -0.32 -4.08
CA LEU A 77 -2.11 -1.55 -3.60
C LEU A 77 -1.37 -2.78 -4.14
N SER A 78 -1.35 -3.86 -3.35
CA SER A 78 -0.71 -5.13 -3.70
C SER A 78 -1.52 -6.35 -3.23
N ASP A 79 -1.25 -7.52 -3.81
CA ASP A 79 -1.93 -8.79 -3.49
C ASP A 79 -1.97 -9.12 -1.99
N PRO A 80 -0.89 -8.93 -1.19
CA PRO A 80 -0.94 -9.21 0.23
C PRO A 80 -1.96 -8.37 0.99
N MET A 81 -2.24 -7.14 0.54
CA MET A 81 -3.32 -6.31 1.13
C MET A 81 -4.69 -6.92 0.82
N ILE A 82 -4.89 -7.44 -0.39
CA ILE A 82 -6.15 -8.08 -0.78
C ILE A 82 -6.39 -9.34 0.06
N ASN A 83 -5.34 -10.12 0.35
CA ASN A 83 -5.45 -11.26 1.25
C ASN A 83 -5.92 -10.86 2.66
N LEU A 84 -5.50 -9.69 3.17
CA LEU A 84 -5.96 -9.17 4.46
C LEU A 84 -7.37 -8.57 4.40
N VAL A 85 -7.80 -8.06 3.24
CA VAL A 85 -9.20 -7.67 2.99
C VAL A 85 -10.10 -8.90 3.01
N ASP A 86 -9.72 -9.97 2.30
CA ASP A 86 -10.45 -11.24 2.25
C ASP A 86 -10.62 -11.85 3.65
N LYS A 87 -9.61 -11.66 4.53
CA LYS A 87 -9.63 -12.09 5.95
C LYS A 87 -10.40 -11.16 6.89
N GLY A 88 -10.92 -10.02 6.41
CA GLY A 88 -11.61 -9.03 7.23
C GLY A 88 -10.71 -8.24 8.20
N VAL A 89 -9.39 -8.34 8.03
CA VAL A 89 -8.39 -7.60 8.82
C VAL A 89 -8.34 -6.14 8.37
N ILE A 90 -8.31 -5.92 7.05
CA ILE A 90 -8.44 -4.60 6.44
C ILE A 90 -9.91 -4.37 6.10
N THR A 91 -10.50 -3.34 6.69
CA THR A 91 -11.92 -3.03 6.51
C THR A 91 -12.17 -1.57 6.14
N ASN A 92 -11.17 -0.70 6.33
CA ASN A 92 -11.23 0.74 6.06
C ASN A 92 -12.33 1.52 6.80
N ARG A 93 -13.16 0.86 7.64
CA ARG A 93 -14.35 1.49 8.27
C ARG A 93 -14.02 2.47 9.38
N LYS A 94 -12.81 2.39 9.95
CA LYS A 94 -12.33 3.29 11.01
C LYS A 94 -11.55 4.49 10.48
N LYS A 95 -11.35 4.58 9.15
CA LYS A 95 -10.74 5.76 8.52
C LYS A 95 -11.66 6.97 8.66
N ASN A 96 -11.11 8.10 9.07
CA ASN A 96 -11.85 9.37 9.13
C ASN A 96 -11.94 10.06 7.76
N LEU A 97 -11.02 9.77 6.84
CA LEU A 97 -11.07 10.18 5.44
C LEU A 97 -11.21 8.95 4.57
N PHE A 98 -12.09 8.98 3.56
CA PHE A 98 -12.38 7.84 2.68
C PHE A 98 -12.79 6.57 3.45
N PRO A 99 -13.81 6.63 4.32
CA PRO A 99 -14.27 5.48 5.10
C PRO A 99 -14.74 4.36 4.17
N GLY A 100 -14.33 3.12 4.48
CA GLY A 100 -14.68 1.93 3.70
C GLY A 100 -13.96 1.81 2.36
N LYS A 101 -13.08 2.76 2.01
CA LYS A 101 -12.35 2.75 0.72
C LYS A 101 -10.89 2.38 0.89
N LEU A 102 -10.42 1.47 0.04
CA LEU A 102 -9.00 1.23 -0.24
C LEU A 102 -8.51 2.37 -1.14
N VAL A 103 -7.70 3.28 -0.59
CA VAL A 103 -7.17 4.44 -1.34
C VAL A 103 -5.76 4.15 -1.80
N ALA A 104 -5.52 4.24 -3.12
CA ALA A 104 -4.20 4.12 -3.71
C ALA A 104 -3.97 5.04 -4.91
N GLY A 105 -2.74 5.13 -5.40
CA GLY A 105 -2.41 5.81 -6.65
C GLY A 105 -2.18 4.84 -7.80
N GLU A 106 -1.69 3.64 -7.48
CA GLU A 106 -1.29 2.63 -8.45
C GLU A 106 -1.65 1.22 -7.93
N LEU A 107 -1.78 0.26 -8.86
CA LEU A 107 -1.98 -1.15 -8.58
C LEU A 107 -0.72 -1.93 -8.99
N PHE A 108 -0.09 -2.62 -8.05
CA PHE A 108 1.11 -3.42 -8.27
C PHE A 108 0.92 -4.83 -7.76
N GLY A 109 0.68 -5.76 -8.67
CA GLY A 109 0.31 -7.10 -8.27
C GLY A 109 0.14 -8.09 -9.40
N SER A 110 -0.48 -9.21 -9.07
CA SER A 110 -0.91 -10.22 -10.03
C SER A 110 -2.28 -9.89 -10.62
N GLU A 111 -2.74 -10.74 -11.54
CA GLU A 111 -4.10 -10.70 -12.07
C GLU A 111 -5.17 -10.73 -10.96
N LYS A 112 -4.90 -11.35 -9.80
CA LYS A 112 -5.80 -11.33 -8.65
C LYS A 112 -6.14 -9.90 -8.23
N LEU A 113 -5.13 -9.04 -8.07
CA LEU A 113 -5.33 -7.64 -7.67
C LEU A 113 -6.15 -6.88 -8.72
N PHE A 114 -5.82 -7.04 -10.00
CA PHE A 114 -6.51 -6.35 -11.08
C PHE A 114 -7.98 -6.77 -11.17
N ARG A 115 -8.28 -8.07 -11.05
CA ARG A 115 -9.65 -8.59 -11.00
C ARG A 115 -10.40 -8.10 -9.75
N PHE A 116 -9.74 -8.05 -8.60
CA PHE A 116 -10.34 -7.51 -7.38
C PHE A 116 -10.70 -6.03 -7.53
N ALA A 117 -9.87 -5.25 -8.21
CA ALA A 117 -10.08 -3.80 -8.38
C ALA A 117 -11.07 -3.46 -9.50
N HIS A 118 -11.24 -4.35 -10.48
CA HIS A 118 -12.14 -4.14 -11.62
C HIS A 118 -13.57 -3.88 -11.14
N GLU A 119 -14.09 -2.68 -11.46
CA GLU A 119 -15.44 -2.21 -11.10
C GLU A 119 -15.79 -2.28 -9.60
N ASN A 120 -14.78 -2.39 -8.73
CA ASN A 120 -15.00 -2.50 -7.31
C ASN A 120 -15.07 -1.11 -6.66
N GLU A 121 -16.27 -0.71 -6.23
CA GLU A 121 -16.49 0.59 -5.60
C GLU A 121 -15.72 0.80 -4.30
N SER A 122 -15.25 -0.27 -3.64
CA SER A 122 -14.40 -0.15 -2.45
C SER A 122 -12.98 0.32 -2.78
N VAL A 123 -12.56 0.28 -4.05
CA VAL A 123 -11.24 0.71 -4.50
C VAL A 123 -11.32 2.11 -5.11
N GLU A 124 -10.51 3.02 -4.58
CA GLU A 124 -10.37 4.36 -5.14
C GLU A 124 -8.91 4.66 -5.50
N ILE A 125 -8.67 4.74 -6.80
CA ILE A 125 -7.41 5.24 -7.34
C ILE A 125 -7.46 6.76 -7.43
N HIS A 126 -6.43 7.42 -6.90
CA HIS A 126 -6.30 8.87 -6.77
C HIS A 126 -4.90 9.35 -7.14
N PRO A 127 -4.76 10.57 -7.68
CA PRO A 127 -3.46 11.15 -7.98
C PRO A 127 -2.59 11.39 -6.73
N ALA A 128 -1.29 11.57 -6.92
CA ALA A 128 -0.32 11.83 -5.85
C ALA A 128 -0.70 12.99 -4.91
N ARG A 129 -1.43 14.01 -5.41
CA ARG A 129 -1.97 15.11 -4.59
C ARG A 129 -3.00 14.69 -3.54
N VAL A 130 -3.45 13.44 -3.55
CA VAL A 130 -4.31 12.82 -2.53
C VAL A 130 -3.51 11.80 -1.73
N THR A 131 -2.86 10.85 -2.41
CA THR A 131 -2.15 9.72 -1.78
C THR A 131 -0.90 10.14 -1.03
N HIS A 132 -0.19 11.17 -1.53
CA HIS A 132 1.11 11.63 -1.01
C HIS A 132 1.08 13.06 -0.47
N ASN A 133 -0.10 13.66 -0.32
CA ASN A 133 -0.21 15.03 0.17
C ASN A 133 0.00 15.07 1.70
N PRO A 134 1.07 15.73 2.20
CA PRO A 134 1.38 15.73 3.63
C PRO A 134 0.27 16.31 4.50
N ARG A 135 -0.51 17.27 3.98
CA ARG A 135 -1.64 17.87 4.70
C ARG A 135 -2.80 16.90 4.83
N LEU A 136 -3.06 16.06 3.81
CA LEU A 136 -4.09 15.02 3.89
C LEU A 136 -3.63 13.87 4.77
N LEU A 137 -2.40 13.38 4.56
CA LEU A 137 -1.81 12.32 5.38
C LEU A 137 -1.77 12.71 6.87
N GLY A 138 -1.43 13.97 7.17
CA GLY A 138 -1.42 14.48 8.53
C GLY A 138 -2.80 14.59 9.20
N ARG A 139 -3.89 14.46 8.43
CA ARG A 139 -5.27 14.44 8.91
C ARG A 139 -5.82 13.03 9.10
N LEU A 140 -5.16 12.00 8.57
CA LEU A 140 -5.58 10.62 8.79
C LEU A 140 -5.47 10.29 10.29
N GLN A 141 -6.61 9.95 10.89
CA GLN A 141 -6.66 9.44 12.25
C GLN A 141 -6.09 8.02 12.27
N ASN A 142 -5.53 7.61 13.41
CA ASN A 142 -4.93 6.30 13.61
C ASN A 142 -3.69 6.01 12.71
N ASN A 143 -3.06 7.03 12.12
CA ASN A 143 -1.70 6.96 11.57
C ASN A 143 -0.61 7.24 12.64
N ARG A 144 -1.00 7.27 13.92
CA ARG A 144 -0.13 7.69 15.02
C ARG A 144 0.24 6.49 15.88
N PHE A 145 1.53 6.17 15.90
CA PHE A 145 2.13 5.34 16.93
C PHE A 145 2.15 6.13 18.23
N ASP A 146 1.46 5.66 19.27
CA ASP A 146 1.63 6.18 20.62
C ASP A 146 1.77 5.00 21.58
N GLY A 147 2.86 5.04 22.36
CA GLY A 147 3.05 4.26 23.57
C GLY A 147 3.03 5.13 24.82
N HIS A 148 2.57 6.39 24.75
CA HIS A 148 2.41 7.29 25.90
C HIS A 148 1.71 8.59 25.48
N GLY A 149 0.56 8.88 26.11
CA GLY A 149 -0.36 9.97 25.78
C GLY A 149 0.17 11.39 25.96
N ARG A 150 1.05 11.84 25.07
CA ARG A 150 1.36 13.26 24.85
C ARG A 150 1.11 13.65 23.40
N LYS A 151 0.26 14.65 23.19
CA LYS A 151 0.03 15.30 21.89
C LYS A 151 1.35 15.88 21.34
N ARG A 152 1.91 15.33 20.25
CA ARG A 152 2.66 16.07 19.20
C ARG A 152 3.16 15.18 18.04
N GLN A 153 3.16 15.81 16.86
CA GLN A 153 3.79 15.48 15.57
C GLN A 153 3.42 14.15 14.88
N ASN A 154 2.81 14.27 13.71
CA ASN A 154 2.61 13.18 12.75
C ASN A 154 3.98 12.72 12.25
N LEU A 155 4.45 11.57 12.70
CA LEU A 155 5.56 10.87 12.06
C LEU A 155 4.98 9.94 10.99
N THR A 156 4.67 10.51 9.82
CA THR A 156 4.60 9.73 8.58
C THR A 156 6.03 9.27 8.28
N HIS A 157 6.50 8.24 9.00
CA HIS A 157 7.79 7.61 8.72
C HIS A 157 7.65 6.84 7.43
N ARG A 158 7.97 7.53 6.33
CA ARG A 158 8.25 6.93 5.04
C ARG A 158 9.44 5.99 5.24
N LEU A 159 9.19 4.69 5.35
CA LEU A 159 10.26 3.68 5.34
C LEU A 159 10.69 3.50 3.88
N GLN A 160 11.32 4.53 3.33
CA GLN A 160 12.02 4.44 2.06
C GLN A 160 13.33 3.73 2.32
N LEU A 161 13.36 2.43 2.02
CA LEU A 161 14.62 1.75 1.83
C LEU A 161 15.37 2.45 0.67
N PRO A 162 16.69 2.68 0.80
CA PRO A 162 17.46 3.29 -0.27
C PRO A 162 17.30 2.44 -1.54
N GLN A 163 16.87 3.08 -2.63
CA GLN A 163 16.95 2.48 -3.94
C GLN A 163 18.43 2.30 -4.25
N ARG A 164 18.90 1.06 -4.41
CA ARG A 164 20.28 0.81 -4.84
C ARG A 164 20.43 1.34 -6.27
N HIS A 165 21.50 2.09 -6.51
CA HIS A 165 21.78 2.60 -7.84
C HIS A 165 22.34 1.47 -8.71
N PRO A 166 22.19 1.54 -10.05
CA PRO A 166 22.73 0.53 -10.97
C PRO A 166 24.25 0.27 -10.84
N GLY A 167 24.99 1.11 -10.11
CA GLY A 167 26.42 0.97 -9.84
C GLY A 167 26.79 0.11 -8.62
N ASP A 168 25.83 -0.38 -7.84
CA ASP A 168 26.10 -1.16 -6.62
C ASP A 168 26.41 -2.66 -6.89
N PHE A 169 26.50 -3.06 -8.17
CA PHE A 169 26.95 -4.39 -8.56
C PHE A 169 28.48 -4.42 -8.65
N ALA A 170 29.15 -4.93 -7.62
CA ALA A 170 30.53 -5.35 -7.75
C ALA A 170 30.61 -6.50 -8.78
N PRO A 171 31.60 -6.49 -9.71
CA PRO A 171 31.77 -7.60 -10.63
C PRO A 171 32.18 -8.83 -9.84
N VAL A 172 31.36 -9.88 -9.89
CA VAL A 172 31.77 -11.21 -9.46
C VAL A 172 32.72 -11.72 -10.53
N HIS A 173 34.03 -11.51 -10.33
CA HIS A 173 35.06 -12.15 -11.14
C HIS A 173 35.35 -13.54 -10.56
N GLY A 174 35.24 -14.55 -11.45
CA GLY A 174 36.12 -15.72 -11.61
C GLY A 174 36.45 -16.55 -10.38
#